data_AF-A0A7X9DAW4-F1
#
_entry.id   AF-A0A7X9DAW4-F1
#
_cell.length_a   1.000
_cell.length_b   1.000
_cell.length_c   1.000
_cell.angle_alpha   90.00
_cell.angle_beta   90.00
_cell.angle_gamma   90.00
#
_symmetry.space_group_name_H-M   'P 1'
#
loop_
_entity.id
_entity.type
_entity.pdbx_description
1 polymer ?
#
loop_
_entity_poly.entity_id
_entity_poly.type
_entity_poly.pdbx_seq_one_letter_code
_entity_poly.pdbx_strand_id
1 'polypeptide(L)' 'MEYRSLGNTGMKLSVLGFGASSLGGVFHALKEEEGINAVHTAIDNGI' A
#
# COMPACT_ATOMS: atom_id res chain seq x y z
N MET A 1 -5.97 12.68 -0.31
CA MET A 1 -4.55 12.27 -0.40
C MET A 1 -3.72 13.41 -1.00
N GLU A 2 -2.48 13.61 -0.54
CA GLU A 2 -1.47 14.47 -1.20
C GLU A 2 -0.55 13.63 -2.08
N TYR A 3 -0.20 14.14 -3.28
CA TYR A 3 0.73 13.49 -4.22
C TYR A 3 1.94 14.36 -4.52
N ARG A 4 3.13 13.77 -4.64
CA ARG A 4 4.39 14.44 -4.97
C ARG A 4 5.15 13.70 -6.07
N SER A 5 5.99 14.43 -6.82
CA SER A 5 6.84 13.83 -7.85
C SER A 5 7.92 12.95 -7.23
N LEU A 6 8.12 11.74 -7.76
CA LEU A 6 9.22 10.87 -7.37
C LEU A 6 10.48 11.24 -8.15
N GLY A 7 11.26 12.18 -7.62
CA GLY A 7 12.50 12.64 -8.24
C GLY A 7 12.32 13.02 -9.72
N ASN A 8 13.20 12.53 -10.59
CA ASN A 8 13.18 12.80 -12.03
C ASN A 8 12.51 11.69 -12.86
N THR A 9 11.68 10.85 -12.24
CA THR A 9 11.05 9.70 -12.92
C THR A 9 9.83 10.07 -13.77
N GLY A 10 9.32 11.29 -13.61
CA GLY A 10 8.04 11.72 -14.22
C GLY A 10 6.80 11.16 -13.52
N MET A 11 6.96 10.30 -12.51
CA MET A 11 5.85 9.75 -11.72
C MET A 11 5.45 10.70 -10.59
N LYS A 12 4.15 10.75 -10.30
CA LYS A 12 3.59 11.33 -9.07
C LYS A 12 3.02 10.22 -8.20
N LEU A 13 3.40 10.19 -6.93
CA LEU A 13 2.99 9.17 -5.96
C LEU A 13 2.34 9.83 -4.75
N SER A 14 1.50 9.07 -4.04
CA SER A 14 0.97 9.46 -2.74
C SER A 14 2.13 9.68 -1.75
N VAL A 15 1.99 10.65 -0.84
CA VAL A 15 3.04 10.93 0.16
C VAL A 15 3.07 9.89 1.29
N LEU A 16 2.05 9.03 1.35
CA LEU A 16 1.94 7.90 2.27
C LEU A 16 1.90 6.62 1.43
N GLY A 17 2.65 5.59 1.83
CA GLY A 17 2.62 4.27 1.21
C GLY A 17 1.96 3.24 2.11
N PHE A 18 1.37 2.21 1.50
CA PHE A 18 0.90 1.02 2.22
C PHE A 18 2.05 0.05 2.46
N GLY A 19 2.40 -0.19 3.73
CA GLY A 19 3.45 -1.14 4.10
C GLY A 19 2.97 -2.59 4.01
N ALA A 20 3.62 -3.40 3.17
CA ALA A 20 3.19 -4.77 2.88
C ALA A 20 3.90 -5.87 3.70
N SER A 21 4.76 -5.53 4.67
CA SER A 21 5.58 -6.52 5.40
C SER A 21 4.74 -7.59 6.11
N SER A 22 3.58 -7.22 6.69
CA SER A 22 2.68 -8.16 7.36
C SER A 22 1.97 -9.13 6.42
N LEU A 23 1.91 -8.82 5.11
CA LEU A 23 1.26 -9.69 4.12
C LEU A 23 2.04 -10.98 3.85
N GLY A 24 3.31 -11.06 4.29
CA GLY A 24 4.11 -12.28 4.16
C GLY A 24 3.79 -13.37 5.19
N GLY A 25 2.95 -13.09 6.20
CA GLY A 25 2.59 -14.09 7.23
C GLY A 25 3.75 -14.58 8.10
N VAL A 26 4.88 -13.86 8.12
CA VAL A 26 6.12 -14.28 8.80
C VAL A 26 5.99 -14.19 10.33
N PHE A 27 5.26 -13.20 10.83
CA PHE A 27 5.13 -12.94 12.28
C PHE A 27 3.90 -13.60 12.91
N HIS A 28 2.84 -13.82 12.13
CA HIS A 28 1.61 -14.47 12.54
C HIS A 28 0.86 -14.98 11.31
N ALA A 29 -0.10 -15.89 11.53
CA ALA A 29 -1.01 -16.32 10.48
C ALA A 29 -1.71 -15.11 9.84
N LEU A 30 -1.83 -15.15 8.52
CA LEU A 30 -2.54 -14.17 7.72
C LEU A 30 -3.68 -14.88 7.01
N LYS A 31 -4.86 -14.27 7.03
CA LYS A 31 -5.93 -14.66 6.11
C LYS A 31 -5.76 -13.88 4.82
N GLU A 32 -5.55 -14.60 3.72
CA GLU A 32 -5.25 -14.02 2.41
C GLU A 32 -6.32 -13.00 1.97
N GLU A 33 -7.60 -13.33 2.16
CA GLU A 33 -8.72 -12.45 1.81
C GLU A 33 -8.67 -11.11 2.56
N GLU A 34 -8.33 -11.11 3.85
CA GLU A 34 -8.19 -9.87 4.64
C GLU A 34 -6.99 -9.05 4.13
N GLY A 35 -5.91 -9.70 3.72
CA GLY A 35 -4.75 -9.05 3.11
C GLY A 35 -5.07 -8.39 1.77
N ILE A 36 -5.79 -9.10 0.90
CA ILE A 36 -6.28 -8.57 -0.38
C ILE A 36 -7.18 -7.36 -0.15
N ASN A 37 -8.16 -7.48 0.75
CA ASN A 37 -9.08 -6.40 1.10
C ASN A 37 -8.35 -5.17 1.66
N ALA A 38 -7.31 -5.36 2.47
CA ALA A 38 -6.50 -4.26 2.99
C ALA A 38 -5.78 -3.48 1.89
N VAL A 39 -5.22 -4.17 0.89
CA VAL A 39 -4.55 -3.55 -0.26
C VAL A 39 -5.56 -2.76 -1.10
N HIS A 40 -6.70 -3.35 -1.45
CA HIS A 40 -7.75 -2.65 -2.19
C HIS A 40 -8.26 -1.42 -1.44
N THR A 41 -8.51 -1.55 -0.13
CA THR A 41 -8.94 -0.43 0.72
C THR A 41 -7.93 0.71 0.70
N ALA A 42 -6.63 0.42 0.75
CA ALA A 42 -5.59 1.44 0.66
C ALA A 42 -5.65 2.21 -0.67
N ILE A 43 -5.74 1.48 -1.78
CA ILE A 43 -5.84 2.05 -3.14
C ILE A 43 -7.12 2.89 -3.29
N ASP A 44 -8.26 2.38 -2.84
CA ASP A 44 -9.56 3.06 -2.93
C ASP A 44 -9.58 4.38 -2.12
N ASN A 45 -8.74 4.49 -1.09
CA ASN A 45 -8.54 5.70 -0.29
C ASN A 45 -7.40 6.60 -0.80
N GLY A 46 -6.84 6.28 -1.96
CA GLY A 46 -5.89 7.11 -2.68
C GLY A 46 -4.43 6.87 -2.32
N ILE A 47 -4.06 5.73 -1.73
CA ILE A 47 -2.65 5.29 -1.73
C ILE A 47 -2.23 4.98 -3.17
#